data_AF-A0A235BWS0-F1
#
_entry.id   AF-A0A235BWS0-F1
#
_cell.length_a   1.000
_cell.length_b   1.000
_cell.length_c   1.000
_cell.angle_alpha   90.00
_cell.angle_beta   90.00
_cell.angle_gamma   90.00
#
_symmetry.space_group_name_H-M   'P 1'
#
loop_
_entity.id
_entity.type
_entity.pdbx_description
1 polymer ?
#
loop_
_entity_poly.entity_id
_entity_poly.type
_entity_poly.pdbx_seq_one_letter_code
_entity_poly.pdbx_strand_id
1 'polypeptide(L)'
;MRKASLMTITEEIGKVLEKNLRVELLKEREAQLQKELESVQRQLNMLGTTAPKPKPIVPQKPRPASRTQRPVFRSRPIQKSARALIIETMKRTKRPMTVKELTRALLRRGFKSTRKRPRKTIDSALRNNPACFRKTAPSTFRLIK
;
A
#
# COMPACT_ATOMS: atom_id res chain seq x y z
N MET A 1 8.43 -53.59 -0.21
CA MET A 1 8.63 -52.25 -0.83
C MET A 1 7.36 -51.59 -1.40
N ARG A 2 6.31 -52.33 -1.82
CA ARG A 2 5.11 -51.73 -2.45
C ARG A 2 4.23 -50.84 -1.54
N LYS A 3 4.22 -51.07 -0.23
CA LYS A 3 3.38 -50.30 0.73
C LYS A 3 3.80 -48.82 0.87
N ALA A 4 5.09 -48.52 0.80
CA ALA A 4 5.60 -47.15 0.93
C ALA A 4 5.20 -46.27 -0.28
N SER A 5 5.19 -46.85 -1.48
CA SER A 5 4.80 -46.15 -2.72
C SER A 5 3.31 -45.83 -2.80
N LEU A 6 2.45 -46.63 -2.15
CA LEU A 6 1.01 -46.36 -2.09
C LEU A 6 0.70 -45.21 -1.12
N MET A 7 1.42 -45.12 -0.01
CA MET A 7 1.25 -44.04 0.99
C MET A 7 1.62 -42.67 0.40
N THR A 8 2.71 -42.58 -0.37
CA THR A 8 3.11 -41.34 -1.04
C THR A 8 2.10 -40.88 -2.08
N ILE A 9 1.52 -41.81 -2.85
CA ILE A 9 0.47 -41.49 -3.84
C ILE A 9 -0.78 -40.96 -3.13
N THR A 10 -1.19 -41.55 -2.01
CA THR A 10 -2.35 -41.06 -1.25
C THR A 10 -2.13 -39.66 -0.66
N GLU A 11 -0.91 -39.34 -0.23
CA GLU A 11 -0.57 -38.00 0.26
C GLU A 11 -0.57 -36.94 -0.84
N GLU A 12 -0.10 -37.30 -2.04
CA GLU A 12 -0.13 -36.41 -3.20
C GLU A 12 -1.56 -36.11 -3.66
N ILE A 13 -2.42 -37.14 -3.70
CA ILE A 13 -3.84 -36.98 -4.01
C ILE A 13 -4.53 -36.05 -3.00
N GLY A 14 -4.27 -36.23 -1.70
CA GLY A 14 -4.80 -35.36 -0.65
C GLY A 14 -4.41 -33.88 -0.85
N LYS A 15 -3.13 -33.62 -1.13
CA LYS A 15 -2.63 -32.25 -1.39
C LYS A 15 -3.26 -31.62 -2.63
N VAL A 16 -3.55 -32.40 -3.67
CA VAL A 16 -4.23 -31.90 -4.89
C VAL A 16 -5.69 -31.55 -4.59
N LEU A 17 -6.39 -32.40 -3.84
CA LEU A 17 -7.78 -32.16 -3.44
C LEU A 17 -7.91 -30.90 -2.56
N GLU A 18 -7.01 -30.71 -1.59
CA GLU A 18 -6.99 -29.50 -0.76
C GLU A 18 -6.76 -28.22 -1.58
N LYS A 19 -5.85 -28.28 -2.56
CA LYS A 19 -5.60 -27.16 -3.48
C LYS A 19 -6.84 -26.84 -4.30
N ASN A 20 -7.51 -27.86 -4.82
CA ASN A 20 -8.72 -27.68 -5.63
C ASN A 20 -9.85 -27.06 -4.80
N LEU A 21 -10.09 -27.56 -3.58
CA LEU A 21 -11.09 -27.00 -2.66
C LEU A 21 -10.79 -25.53 -2.36
N ARG A 22 -9.52 -25.18 -2.13
CA ARG A 22 -9.11 -23.79 -1.89
C ARG A 22 -9.36 -22.89 -3.10
N VAL A 23 -9.14 -23.40 -4.31
CA VAL A 23 -9.41 -22.65 -5.55
C VAL A 23 -10.92 -22.39 -5.71
N GLU A 24 -11.76 -23.36 -5.39
CA GLU A 24 -13.22 -23.18 -5.43
C GLU A 24 -13.69 -22.14 -4.40
N LEU A 25 -13.23 -22.22 -3.16
CA LEU A 25 -13.54 -21.22 -2.13
C LEU A 25 -13.09 -19.81 -2.52
N LEU A 26 -11.93 -19.68 -3.19
CA LEU A 26 -11.45 -18.39 -3.69
C LEU A 26 -12.35 -17.85 -4.81
N LYS A 27 -12.79 -18.70 -5.73
CA LYS A 27 -13.72 -18.31 -6.81
C LYS A 27 -15.06 -17.85 -6.24
N GLU A 28 -15.60 -18.54 -5.25
CA GLU A 28 -16.83 -18.12 -4.55
C GLU A 28 -16.65 -16.74 -3.89
N ARG A 29 -15.50 -16.54 -3.22
CA ARG A 29 -15.20 -15.26 -2.57
C ARG A 29 -15.01 -14.13 -3.60
N GLU A 30 -14.36 -14.39 -4.72
CA GLU A 30 -14.24 -13.45 -5.83
C GLU A 30 -15.61 -13.07 -6.39
N ALA A 31 -16.50 -14.03 -6.62
CA ALA A 31 -17.86 -13.78 -7.10
C ALA A 31 -18.67 -12.94 -6.09
N GLN A 32 -18.50 -13.19 -4.79
CA GLN A 32 -19.15 -12.39 -3.75
C GLN A 32 -18.63 -10.94 -3.74
N LEU A 33 -17.31 -10.76 -3.82
CA LEU A 33 -16.70 -9.43 -3.87
C LEU A 33 -17.10 -8.65 -5.13
N GLN A 34 -17.24 -9.31 -6.27
CA GLN A 34 -17.75 -8.69 -7.49
C GLN A 34 -19.18 -8.18 -7.31
N LYS A 35 -20.07 -8.97 -6.69
CA LYS A 35 -21.43 -8.53 -6.37
C LYS A 35 -21.46 -7.35 -5.41
N GLU A 36 -20.60 -7.35 -4.39
CA GLU A 36 -20.45 -6.22 -3.46
C GLU A 36 -19.98 -4.95 -4.19
N LEU A 37 -19.00 -5.07 -5.09
CA LEU A 37 -18.52 -3.96 -5.92
C LEU A 37 -19.63 -3.40 -6.82
N GLU A 38 -20.39 -4.26 -7.49
CA GLU A 38 -21.51 -3.83 -8.32
C GLU A 38 -22.57 -3.09 -7.49
N SER A 39 -22.89 -3.61 -6.30
CA SER A 39 -23.82 -2.96 -5.36
C SER A 39 -23.34 -1.56 -4.96
N VAL A 40 -22.07 -1.43 -4.55
CA VAL A 40 -21.47 -0.13 -4.22
C VAL A 40 -21.48 0.79 -5.43
N GLN A 41 -21.19 0.28 -6.62
CA GLN A 41 -21.20 1.07 -7.85
C GLN A 41 -22.62 1.56 -8.20
N ARG A 42 -23.65 0.74 -7.98
CA ARG A 42 -25.05 1.16 -8.09
C ARG A 42 -25.41 2.24 -7.07
N GLN A 43 -24.98 2.09 -5.81
CA GLN A 43 -25.19 3.11 -4.77
C GLN A 43 -24.50 4.43 -5.13
N LEU A 44 -23.27 4.41 -5.65
CA LEU A 44 -22.56 5.60 -6.13
C LEU A 44 -23.25 6.25 -7.32
N ASN A 45 -23.79 5.45 -8.25
CA ASN A 45 -24.58 5.96 -9.37
C ASN A 45 -25.89 6.64 -8.90
N MET A 46 -26.56 6.08 -7.89
CA MET A 46 -27.76 6.68 -7.28
C MET A 46 -27.45 7.97 -6.51
N LEU A 47 -26.29 8.05 -5.86
CA LEU A 47 -25.85 9.22 -5.09
C LEU A 47 -25.28 10.34 -5.98
N GLY A 48 -25.37 10.22 -7.30
CA GLY A 48 -24.98 11.28 -8.24
C GLY A 48 -23.48 11.57 -8.29
N THR A 49 -22.64 10.73 -7.68
CA THR A 49 -21.17 10.81 -7.83
C THR A 49 -20.80 10.20 -9.18
N THR A 50 -21.10 10.93 -10.24
CA THR A 50 -20.64 10.64 -11.59
C THR A 50 -19.12 10.85 -11.63
N ALA A 51 -18.36 9.78 -11.35
CA ALA A 51 -17.03 9.68 -11.92
C ALA A 51 -17.20 9.80 -13.44
N PRO A 52 -16.45 10.69 -14.13
CA PRO A 52 -16.69 10.96 -15.54
C PRO A 52 -16.45 9.67 -16.34
N LYS A 53 -17.52 9.16 -16.96
CA LYS A 53 -17.43 8.12 -17.99
C LYS A 53 -16.47 8.61 -19.08
N PRO A 54 -15.50 7.79 -19.53
CA PRO A 54 -14.74 8.14 -20.72
C PRO A 54 -15.73 8.28 -21.89
N LYS A 55 -15.73 9.45 -22.52
CA LYS A 55 -16.60 9.73 -23.67
C LYS A 55 -16.25 8.76 -24.81
N PRO A 56 -17.25 8.21 -25.54
CA PRO A 56 -16.99 7.43 -26.74
C PRO A 56 -16.26 8.31 -27.76
N ILE A 57 -15.13 7.81 -28.25
CA ILE A 57 -14.31 8.46 -29.26
C ILE A 57 -15.09 8.40 -30.57
N VAL A 58 -15.71 9.51 -30.94
CA VAL A 58 -16.23 9.71 -32.30
C VAL A 58 -15.02 9.74 -33.25
N PRO A 59 -15.01 9.00 -34.37
CA PRO A 59 -13.91 9.06 -35.33
C PRO A 59 -13.91 10.43 -36.00
N GLN A 60 -13.08 11.34 -35.49
CA GLN A 60 -12.80 12.61 -36.14
C GLN A 60 -11.87 12.38 -37.32
N LYS A 61 -12.23 12.95 -38.48
CA LYS A 61 -11.40 13.13 -39.67
C LYS A 61 -9.95 13.46 -39.27
N PRO A 62 -8.92 12.84 -39.89
CA PRO A 62 -7.53 13.06 -39.50
C PRO A 62 -7.15 14.53 -39.73
N ARG A 63 -7.04 15.29 -38.63
CA ARG A 63 -6.49 16.63 -38.62
C ARG A 63 -4.96 16.50 -38.66
N PRO A 64 -4.23 17.28 -39.49
CA PRO A 64 -2.79 17.12 -39.65
C PRO A 64 -2.08 17.24 -38.30
N ALA A 65 -1.23 16.25 -38.02
CA ALA A 65 -0.51 16.08 -36.77
C ALA A 65 0.50 17.21 -36.57
N SER A 66 0.08 18.30 -35.94
CA SER A 66 1.03 19.15 -35.22
C SER A 66 1.57 18.32 -34.06
N ARG A 67 2.83 17.90 -34.22
CA ARG A 67 3.57 17.09 -33.25
C ARG A 67 3.87 17.94 -32.03
N THR A 68 2.86 18.18 -31.20
CA THR A 68 3.03 18.76 -29.87
C THR A 68 3.82 17.74 -29.05
N GLN A 69 5.12 17.99 -28.92
CA GLN A 69 6.01 17.19 -28.08
C GLN A 69 5.39 17.14 -26.68
N ARG A 70 4.93 15.95 -26.26
CA ARG A 70 4.48 15.75 -24.88
C ARG A 70 5.64 16.15 -23.95
N PRO A 71 5.42 16.96 -22.92
CA PRO A 71 6.47 17.33 -21.99
C PRO A 71 7.03 16.05 -21.37
N VAL A 72 8.34 15.84 -21.55
CA VAL A 72 9.08 14.78 -20.88
C VAL A 72 8.93 15.04 -19.38
N PHE A 73 8.12 14.22 -18.71
CA PHE A 73 7.99 14.28 -17.26
C PHE A 73 9.37 13.98 -16.66
N ARG A 74 10.09 15.02 -16.27
CA ARG A 74 11.28 14.88 -15.43
C ARG A 74 10.84 14.16 -14.16
N SER A 75 11.26 12.91 -14.02
CA SER A 75 11.00 12.12 -12.82
C SER A 75 11.55 12.90 -11.63
N ARG A 76 10.65 13.35 -10.75
CA ARG A 76 11.08 14.04 -9.53
C ARG A 76 11.88 13.04 -8.70
N PRO A 77 12.97 13.48 -8.05
CA PRO A 77 13.75 12.60 -7.18
C PRO A 77 12.82 11.97 -6.13
N ILE A 78 12.88 10.64 -6.00
CA ILE A 78 12.07 9.87 -5.07
C ILE A 78 12.36 10.39 -3.66
N GLN A 79 11.42 11.13 -3.08
CA GLN A 79 11.58 11.62 -1.72
C GLN A 79 11.59 10.43 -0.76
N LYS A 80 12.62 10.33 0.08
CA LYS A 80 12.69 9.32 1.12
C LYS A 80 11.42 9.38 1.97
N SER A 81 10.79 8.22 2.18
CA SER A 81 9.58 8.13 2.98
C SER A 81 9.81 8.59 4.43
N ALA A 82 8.76 9.07 5.10
CA ALA A 82 8.83 9.49 6.49
C ALA A 82 9.44 8.40 7.39
N ARG A 83 9.05 7.12 7.18
CA ARG A 83 9.58 5.96 7.90
C ARG A 83 11.09 5.83 7.70
N ALA A 84 11.58 5.90 6.47
CA ALA A 84 13.00 5.78 6.17
C ALA A 84 13.82 6.88 6.88
N LEU A 85 13.32 8.12 6.85
CA LEU A 85 13.97 9.24 7.53
C LEU A 85 13.95 9.10 9.06
N ILE A 86 12.86 8.60 9.64
CA ILE A 86 12.77 8.31 11.08
C ILE A 86 13.83 7.28 11.47
N ILE A 87 13.92 6.17 10.73
CA ILE A 87 14.91 5.11 10.98
C ILE A 87 16.33 5.69 10.87
N GLU A 88 16.62 6.44 9.81
CA GLU A 88 17.93 7.09 9.61
C GLU A 88 18.28 8.05 10.76
N THR A 89 17.28 8.78 11.28
CA THR A 89 17.46 9.71 12.39
C THR A 89 17.76 8.95 13.69
N MET A 90 16.98 7.92 14.01
CA MET A 90 17.15 7.13 15.23
C MET A 90 18.42 6.25 15.19
N LYS A 91 18.83 5.78 14.00
CA LYS A 91 20.12 5.09 13.81
C LYS A 91 21.31 5.98 14.12
N ARG A 92 21.24 7.28 13.79
CA ARG A 92 22.32 8.24 14.11
C ARG A 92 22.37 8.58 15.59
N THR A 93 21.22 8.80 16.23
CA THR A 93 21.18 9.19 17.65
C THR A 93 21.35 8.02 18.62
N LYS A 94 21.04 6.78 18.19
CA LYS A 94 21.12 5.54 18.99
C LYS A 94 20.37 5.60 20.33
N ARG A 95 19.43 6.52 20.48
CA ARG A 95 18.67 6.76 21.72
C ARG A 95 17.17 6.79 21.43
N PRO A 96 16.32 6.43 22.41
CA PRO A 96 14.89 6.70 22.31
C PRO A 96 14.66 8.19 22.11
N MET A 97 13.72 8.55 21.24
CA MET A 97 13.39 9.95 20.95
C MET A 97 11.90 10.18 21.08
N THR A 98 11.55 11.38 21.53
CA THR A 98 10.16 11.81 21.56
C THR A 98 9.65 12.15 20.16
N VAL A 99 8.34 12.04 19.94
CA VAL A 99 7.72 12.47 18.66
C VAL A 99 8.02 13.94 18.36
N LYS A 100 8.09 14.79 19.40
CA LYS A 100 8.39 16.23 19.25
C LYS A 100 9.81 16.44 18.73
N GLU A 101 10.79 15.73 19.30
CA GLU A 101 12.18 15.80 18.87
C GLU A 101 12.38 15.22 17.47
N LEU A 102 11.76 14.07 17.18
CA LEU A 102 11.78 13.48 15.84
C LEU A 102 11.20 14.43 14.80
N THR A 103 10.08 15.08 15.12
CA THR A 103 9.48 16.08 14.22
C THR A 103 10.45 17.22 13.94
N ARG A 104 11.10 17.78 14.96
CA ARG A 104 12.10 18.85 14.79
C ARG A 104 13.31 18.38 13.96
N ALA A 105 13.83 17.19 14.24
CA ALA A 105 14.97 16.62 13.53
C ALA A 105 14.65 16.37 12.04
N LEU A 106 13.45 15.87 11.74
CA LEU A 106 13.01 15.63 10.37
C LEU A 106 12.79 16.93 9.59
N LEU A 107 12.15 17.93 10.20
CA LEU A 107 11.97 19.24 9.57
C LEU A 107 13.30 19.91 9.25
N ARG A 108 14.29 19.83 10.17
CA ARG A 108 15.66 20.32 9.92
C ARG A 108 16.36 19.60 8.76
N ARG A 109 16.02 18.33 8.52
CA ARG A 109 16.52 17.55 7.37
C ARG A 109 15.75 17.80 6.07
N GLY A 110 14.79 18.72 6.05
CA GLY A 110 13.99 19.02 4.86
C GLY A 110 12.83 18.06 4.61
N PHE A 111 12.37 17.32 5.63
CA PHE A 111 11.14 16.53 5.50
C PHE A 111 9.95 17.46 5.25
N LYS A 112 9.36 17.36 4.05
CA LYS A 112 8.14 18.09 3.69
C LYS A 112 6.93 17.24 4.02
N SER A 113 6.19 17.60 5.07
CA SER A 113 4.91 16.95 5.34
C SER A 113 3.83 17.55 4.45
N THR A 114 3.04 16.69 3.81
CA THR A 114 1.83 17.08 3.08
C THR A 114 0.71 17.60 3.99
N ARG A 115 0.76 17.28 5.29
CA ARG A 115 -0.30 17.64 6.26
C ARG A 115 0.11 18.87 7.06
N LYS A 116 -0.88 19.70 7.41
CA LYS A 116 -0.72 20.89 8.29
C LYS A 116 -0.03 20.57 9.63
N ARG A 117 -0.19 19.34 10.15
CA ARG A 117 0.38 18.90 11.44
C ARG A 117 1.38 17.75 11.24
N PRO A 118 2.67 18.02 10.97
CA PRO A 118 3.68 16.99 10.71
C PRO A 118 3.85 16.02 11.88
N ARG A 119 3.65 16.51 13.12
CA ARG A 119 3.73 15.70 14.34
C ARG A 119 2.78 14.51 14.34
N LYS A 120 1.53 14.69 13.85
CA LYS A 120 0.55 13.61 13.77
C LYS A 120 0.97 12.57 12.73
N THR A 121 1.51 13.00 11.58
CA THR A 121 2.02 12.11 10.54
C THR A 121 3.13 11.20 11.08
N ILE A 122 4.04 11.76 11.89
CA ILE A 122 5.15 11.01 12.48
C ILE A 122 4.64 10.06 13.58
N ASP A 123 3.72 10.52 14.44
CA ASP A 123 3.11 9.65 15.47
C ASP A 123 2.38 8.45 14.82
N SER A 124 1.59 8.68 13.78
CA SER A 124 0.94 7.62 13.01
C SER A 124 1.97 6.69 12.33
N ALA A 125 3.03 7.24 11.74
CA ALA A 125 4.08 6.43 11.12
C ALA A 125 4.79 5.50 12.13
N LEU A 126 4.98 5.96 13.38
CA LEU A 126 5.56 5.16 14.44
C LEU A 126 4.59 4.06 14.92
N ARG A 127 3.32 4.39 15.14
CA ARG A 127 2.30 3.44 15.61
C ARG A 127 1.92 2.39 14.58
N ASN A 128 1.87 2.76 13.30
CA ASN A 128 1.50 1.85 12.21
C ASN A 128 2.62 0.86 11.85
N ASN A 129 3.83 1.02 12.40
CA ASN A 129 4.99 0.17 12.09
C ASN A 129 5.59 -0.45 13.37
N PRO A 130 4.85 -1.31 14.09
CA PRO A 130 5.31 -1.91 15.35
C PRO A 130 6.53 -2.82 15.16
N ALA A 131 6.74 -3.37 13.96
CA ALA A 131 7.91 -4.20 13.65
C ALA A 131 9.25 -3.44 13.77
N CYS A 132 9.25 -2.13 13.52
CA CYS A 132 10.47 -1.32 13.59
C CYS A 132 10.57 -0.47 14.85
N PHE A 133 9.44 -0.14 15.50
CA PHE A 133 9.41 0.84 16.57
C PHE A 133 8.69 0.32 17.80
N ARG A 134 9.33 0.44 18.97
CA ARG A 134 8.73 0.14 20.27
C ARG A 134 8.54 1.42 21.07
N LYS A 135 7.36 1.57 21.67
CA LYS A 135 7.10 2.64 22.63
C LYS A 135 7.81 2.30 23.95
N THR A 136 8.55 3.27 24.49
CA THR A 136 9.31 3.12 25.75
C THR A 136 8.74 3.98 26.87
N ALA A 137 8.24 5.16 26.53
CA ALA A 137 7.59 6.10 27.46
C ALA A 137 6.49 6.87 26.73
N PRO A 138 5.70 7.74 27.40
CA PRO A 138 4.73 8.60 26.73
C PRO A 138 5.37 9.38 25.58
N SER A 139 4.80 9.22 24.38
CA SER A 139 5.31 9.81 23.14
C SER A 139 6.80 9.57 22.84
N THR A 140 7.41 8.53 23.39
CA THR A 140 8.83 8.20 23.23
C THR A 140 8.99 6.82 22.61
N PHE A 141 9.77 6.75 21.53
CA PHE A 141 9.92 5.55 20.72
C PHE A 141 11.40 5.19 20.60
N ARG A 142 11.68 3.89 20.51
CA ARG A 142 13.00 3.31 20.24
C ARG A 142 12.91 2.42 19.00
N LEU A 143 14.00 2.36 18.23
CA LEU A 143 14.13 1.41 17.12
C LEU A 143 14.33 -0.01 17.68
N ILE A 144 13.50 -0.94 17.24
CA ILE A 144 13.68 -2.38 17.44
C ILE A 144 14.66 -2.83 16.37
N LYS A 145 15.76 -3.44 16.78
CA LYS A 145 16.82 -3.88 15.86
C LYS A 145 16.36 -5.13 15.12
#